data_AF-A0A920THJ7-F1
#
_entry.id   AF-A0A920THJ7-F1
#
_cell.length_a   1.000
_cell.length_b   1.000
_cell.length_c   1.000
_cell.angle_alpha   90.00
_cell.angle_beta   90.00
_cell.angle_gamma   90.00
#
_symmetry.space_group_name_H-M   'P 1'
#
loop_
_entity.id
_entity.type
_entity.pdbx_description
1 polymer ?
#
loop_
_entity_poly.entity_id
_entity_poly.type
_entity_poly.pdbx_seq_one_letter_code
_entity_poly.pdbx_strand_id
1 'polypeptide(L)' 'MLKELDQITQVPGIDFYAIGPKDFAQSIGRPGEIDHPEVKNFEKKLLNPYIKMEKKKSPDVYKVIKSSELFYSAAKSFIK' A
#
# COMPACT_ATOMS: atom_id res chain seq x y z
N MET A 1 6.55 14.31 -7.23
CA MET A 1 6.29 13.22 -6.26
C MET A 1 7.32 12.09 -6.33
N LEU A 2 7.43 11.32 -7.43
CA LEU A 2 8.40 10.21 -7.53
C LEU A 2 9.88 10.58 -7.31
N LYS A 3 10.28 11.81 -7.67
CA LYS A 3 11.67 12.29 -7.53
C LYS A 3 12.11 12.52 -6.08
N GLU A 4 11.15 12.73 -5.18
CA GLU A 4 11.41 13.03 -3.77
C GLU A 4 11.30 11.79 -2.87
N LEU A 5 10.90 10.65 -3.45
CA LEU A 5 10.64 9.45 -2.69
C LEU A 5 11.87 8.98 -1.91
N ASP A 6 13.05 9.04 -2.52
CA ASP A 6 14.30 8.65 -1.87
C ASP A 6 14.58 9.52 -0.64
N GLN A 7 14.35 10.83 -0.74
CA GLN A 7 14.51 11.77 0.39
C GLN A 7 13.49 11.48 1.51
N ILE A 8 12.22 11.24 1.17
CA ILE A 8 11.16 10.93 2.14
C ILE A 8 11.46 9.62 2.87
N THR A 9 12.00 8.62 2.17
CA THR A 9 12.33 7.31 2.76
C THR A 9 13.54 7.32 3.67
N GLN A 10 14.39 8.36 3.62
CA GLN A 10 15.60 8.47 4.43
C GLN A 10 15.41 9.27 5.73
N VAL A 11 14.21 9.83 5.96
CA VAL A 11 13.93 10.59 7.19
C VAL A 11 14.05 9.67 8.43
N PRO A 12 14.89 10.02 9.41
CA PRO A 12 15.03 9.26 10.67
C PRO A 12 13.72 9.27 11.47
N GLY A 13 13.39 8.13 12.09
CA GLY A 13 12.20 7.99 12.93
C GLY A 13 10.88 7.73 12.18
N ILE A 14 10.90 7.59 10.85
CA ILE A 14 9.74 7.12 10.08
C ILE A 14 9.95 5.66 9.71
N ASP A 15 9.20 4.76 10.35
CA ASP A 15 9.41 3.30 10.22
C ASP A 15 8.45 2.62 9.25
N PHE A 16 7.47 3.36 8.74
CA PHE A 16 6.36 2.80 7.99
C PHE A 16 5.92 3.74 6.85
N TYR A 17 5.67 3.14 5.68
CA TYR A 17 5.12 3.81 4.52
C TYR A 17 3.99 2.97 3.92
N ALA A 18 2.91 3.64 3.55
CA ALA A 18 1.79 3.05 2.82
C ALA A 18 1.59 3.79 1.50
N ILE A 19 1.00 3.09 0.53
CA ILE A 19 0.51 3.69 -0.71
C ILE A 19 -0.97 3.36 -0.87
N GLY A 20 -1.74 4.39 -1.25
CA GLY A 20 -3.07 4.24 -1.84
C GLY A 20 -2.96 4.21 -3.37
N PRO A 21 -3.01 3.05 -4.04
CA PRO A 21 -2.89 2.98 -5.50
C PRO A 21 -4.02 3.71 -6.23
N LYS A 22 -5.20 3.81 -5.61
CA LYS A 22 -6.33 4.59 -6.13
C LYS A 22 -6.04 6.09 -6.14
N ASP A 23 -5.56 6.60 -5.02
CA ASP A 23 -5.22 8.02 -4.86
C ASP A 23 -4.04 8.39 -5.78
N PHE A 24 -3.06 7.49 -5.92
CA PHE A 24 -1.97 7.67 -6.86
C PHE A 24 -2.47 7.73 -8.31
N ALA A 25 -3.31 6.77 -8.73
CA ALA A 25 -3.90 6.75 -10.05
C ALA A 25 -4.67 8.05 -10.35
N GLN A 26 -5.43 8.55 -9.36
CA GLN A 26 -6.10 9.84 -9.46
C GLN A 26 -5.11 11.01 -9.63
N SER A 27 -4.00 11.03 -8.87
CA SER A 27 -3.00 12.10 -8.93
C SER A 27 -2.28 12.21 -10.28
N ILE A 28 -2.22 11.12 -11.05
CA ILE A 28 -1.62 11.08 -12.39
C ILE A 28 -2.67 11.20 -13.51
N GLY A 29 -3.90 11.61 -13.19
CA GLY A 29 -4.97 11.82 -14.16
C GLY A 29 -5.63 10.53 -14.67
N ARG A 30 -5.50 9.42 -13.93
CA ARG A 30 -6.03 8.11 -14.28
C ARG A 30 -6.93 7.53 -13.18
N PRO A 31 -8.01 8.24 -12.79
CA PRO A 31 -8.87 7.80 -11.69
C PRO A 31 -9.47 6.42 -11.99
N GLY A 32 -9.34 5.49 -11.04
CA GLY A 32 -9.86 4.12 -11.14
C GLY A 32 -8.97 3.13 -11.90
N GLU A 33 -7.97 3.60 -12.65
CA GLU A 33 -7.06 2.74 -13.43
C GLU A 33 -5.90 2.20 -12.56
N ILE A 34 -6.22 1.45 -11.50
CA ILE A 34 -5.21 0.91 -10.57
C ILE A 34 -4.25 -0.10 -11.21
N ASP A 35 -4.63 -0.68 -12.34
CA ASP A 35 -3.82 -1.64 -13.10
C ASP A 35 -2.98 -1.00 -14.21
N HIS A 36 -3.03 0.33 -14.32
CA HIS A 36 -2.19 1.05 -15.28
C HIS A 36 -0.69 0.79 -15.01
N PRO A 37 0.15 0.60 -16.06
CA PRO A 37 1.57 0.29 -15.89
C PRO A 37 2.32 1.27 -14.99
N GLU A 38 1.98 2.56 -15.04
CA GLU A 38 2.61 3.57 -14.18
C GLU A 38 2.27 3.38 -12.69
N VAL A 39 1.03 2.99 -12.37
CA VAL A 39 0.60 2.69 -10.99
C VAL A 39 1.36 1.46 -10.48
N LYS A 40 1.42 0.39 -11.27
CA LYS A 40 2.15 -0.84 -10.91
C LYS A 40 3.65 -0.61 -10.79
N ASN A 41 4.25 0.20 -11.65
CA ASN A 41 5.66 0.54 -11.57
C ASN A 41 5.97 1.35 -10.31
N PHE A 42 5.06 2.23 -9.88
CA PHE A 42 5.21 2.97 -8.63
C PHE A 42 5.09 2.06 -7.41
N GLU A 43 4.08 1.16 -7.36
CA GLU A 43 3.97 0.15 -6.30
C GLU A 43 5.25 -0.69 -6.19
N LYS A 44 5.80 -1.15 -7.32
CA LYS A 44 7.06 -1.92 -7.33
C LYS A 44 8.26 -1.12 -6.81
N LYS A 45 8.36 0.17 -7.15
CA LYS A 45 9.44 1.04 -6.66
C LYS A 45 9.38 1.24 -5.15
N LEU A 46 8.20 1.45 -4.58
CA LEU A 46 8.02 1.55 -3.13
C LEU A 46 8.30 0.23 -2.40
N LEU A 47 7.99 -0.90 -3.03
CA LEU A 47 8.26 -2.24 -2.50
C LEU A 47 9.72 -2.69 -2.70
N ASN A 48 10.58 -1.85 -3.29
CA ASN A 48 11.96 -2.19 -3.62
C ASN A 48 12.78 -2.47 -2.34
N PRO A 49 13.54 -3.58 -2.28
CA PRO A 49 14.40 -3.95 -1.15
C PRO A 49 15.37 -2.88 -0.63
N TYR A 50 15.78 -1.89 -1.42
CA TYR A 50 16.63 -0.81 -0.92
C TYR A 50 15.93 0.13 0.08
N ILE A 51 14.60 0.25 0.03
CA ILE A 51 13.78 0.92 1.07
C ILE A 51 13.59 -0.02 2.29
N LYS A 52 13.82 -1.34 2.14
CA LYS A 52 13.56 -2.37 3.17
C LYS A 52 14.63 -2.49 4.25
N MET A 53 15.81 -1.88 4.12
CA MET A 53 16.92 -2.23 5.00
C MET A 53 16.76 -1.81 6.47
N GLU A 54 15.78 -0.95 6.84
CA GLU A 54 15.49 -0.63 8.25
C GLU A 54 13.99 -0.51 8.62
N LYS A 55 13.05 -0.71 7.70
CA LYS A 55 11.64 -0.25 7.89
C LYS A 55 10.62 -1.39 7.75
N LYS A 56 9.67 -1.47 8.69
CA LYS A 56 8.68 -2.57 8.81
C LYS A 56 7.58 -2.43 7.76
N LYS A 57 7.10 -3.54 7.18
CA LYS A 57 6.06 -3.51 6.12
C LYS A 57 4.64 -3.44 6.69
N SER A 58 3.67 -2.95 5.89
CA SER A 58 2.23 -3.00 6.22
C SER A 58 1.77 -4.34 6.79
N PRO A 59 1.94 -5.49 6.11
CA PRO A 59 1.50 -6.79 6.64
C PRO A 59 2.24 -7.23 7.90
N ASP A 60 3.43 -6.68 8.16
CA ASP A 60 4.23 -6.95 9.36
C ASP A 60 3.81 -6.05 10.54
N VAL A 61 3.10 -4.95 10.27
CA VAL A 61 2.64 -3.96 11.27
C VAL A 61 1.13 -4.09 11.53
N TYR A 62 0.33 -4.40 10.51
CA TYR A 62 -1.12 -4.55 10.61
C TYR A 62 -1.66 -5.58 9.61
N LYS A 63 -2.69 -6.32 10.04
CA LYS A 63 -3.46 -7.18 9.12
C LYS A 63 -4.63 -6.39 8.56
N VAL A 64 -4.84 -6.50 7.25
CA VAL A 64 -6.03 -5.97 6.57
C VAL A 64 -6.95 -7.12 6.24
N ILE A 65 -8.23 -6.98 6.59
CA ILE A 65 -9.32 -7.79 6.07
C ILE A 65 -10.30 -6.86 5.37
N LYS A 66 -10.85 -7.28 4.23
CA LYS A 66 -11.94 -6.52 3.61
C LYS A 66 -13.15 -6.60 4.53
N SER A 67 -13.81 -5.47 4.80
CA SER A 67 -15.01 -5.46 5.64
C SER A 67 -16.06 -6.46 5.14
N SER A 68 -16.21 -6.59 3.81
CA SER A 68 -17.10 -7.60 3.20
C SER A 68 -16.73 -9.03 3.57
N GLU A 69 -15.44 -9.34 3.65
CA GLU A 69 -14.92 -10.66 3.99
C GLU A 69 -15.02 -10.93 5.51
N LEU A 70 -14.81 -9.90 6.32
CA LEU A 70 -15.08 -9.95 7.76
C LEU A 70 -16.57 -10.23 8.03
N PHE A 71 -17.48 -9.49 7.40
CA PHE A 71 -18.92 -9.71 7.56
C PHE A 71 -19.35 -11.09 7.06
N TYR A 72 -18.84 -11.51 5.89
CA TYR A 72 -19.14 -12.82 5.32
C TYR A 72 -18.68 -13.96 6.25
N SER A 73 -17.45 -13.89 6.76
CA SER A 73 -16.92 -14.91 7.67
C SER A 73 -17.65 -14.95 9.01
N ALA A 74 -18.03 -13.79 9.56
CA ALA A 74 -18.83 -13.70 10.77
C ALA A 74 -20.23 -14.31 10.58
N ALA A 75 -20.93 -13.95 9.50
CA ALA A 75 -22.25 -14.49 9.17
C ALA A 75 -22.22 -16.01 9.00
N LYS A 76 -21.21 -16.54 8.30
CA LYS A 76 -21.03 -17.99 8.12
C LYS A 76 -20.77 -18.74 9.43
N SER A 77 -20.11 -18.09 10.38
CA SER A 77 -19.82 -18.66 11.70
C SER A 77 -21.04 -18.64 12.63
N PHE A 78 -21.95 -17.67 12.47
CA PHE A 78 -23.17 -17.54 13.28
C PHE A 78 -24.26 -18.57 12.92
N ILE A 79 -24.27 -19.08 11.69
CA ILE A 79 -25.28 -20.04 11.18
C ILE A 79 -24.87 -21.52 11.48
N LYS A 80 -23.70 -21.75 12.06
CA LYS A 80 -23.25 -23.08 12.54
C LYS A 80 -23.64 -23.28 14.00
#